data_AF-A0A718YWY3-F1
#
_entry.id   AF-A0A718YWY3-F1
#
_cell.length_a   1.000
_cell.length_b   1.000
_cell.length_c   1.000
_cell.angle_alpha   90.00
_cell.angle_beta   90.00
_cell.angle_gamma   90.00
#
_symmetry.space_group_name_H-M   'P 1'
#
loop_
_entity.id
_entity.type
_entity.pdbx_description
1 polymer ?
#
loop_
_entity_poly.entity_id
_entity_poly.type
_entity_poly.pdbx_seq_one_letter_code
_entity_poly.pdbx_strand_id
1 'polypeptide(L)' 'MECELIVERTSAGLEVVRSKGRIGGRRPKLTPEQWEQAGRLLAAGETRHRVGLLFDVSISTLYKKFPVNQSR' A
#
# COMPACT_ATOMS: atom_id res chain seq x y z
N MET A 1 -3.63 -30.45 -19.29
CA MET A 1 -2.58 -31.24 -18.60
C MET A 1 -1.18 -30.64 -18.66
N GLU A 2 -0.73 -29.95 -19.72
CA GLU A 2 0.58 -29.27 -19.69
C GLU A 2 0.57 -27.88 -19.01
N CYS A 3 -0.48 -27.09 -19.23
CA CYS A 3 -0.64 -25.78 -18.58
C CYS A 3 -0.79 -25.88 -17.06
N GLU A 4 -1.45 -26.93 -16.57
CA GLU A 4 -1.66 -27.17 -15.13
C GLU A 4 -0.33 -27.40 -14.42
N LEU A 5 0.56 -28.21 -14.99
CA LEU A 5 1.90 -28.45 -14.45
C LEU A 5 2.77 -27.19 -14.42
N ILE A 6 2.61 -26.28 -15.39
CA ILE A 6 3.33 -25.00 -15.42
C ILE A 6 2.80 -24.07 -14.31
N VAL A 7 1.48 -24.01 -14.12
CA VAL A 7 0.85 -23.22 -13.06
C VAL A 7 1.25 -23.73 -11.69
N GLU A 8 1.25 -25.05 -11.47
CA GLU A 8 1.68 -25.67 -10.22
C GLU A 8 3.13 -25.34 -9.90
N ARG A 9 4.03 -25.51 -10.87
CA ARG A 9 5.46 -25.21 -10.68
C ARG A 9 5.71 -23.74 -10.37
N THR A 10 5.00 -22.84 -11.05
CA THR A 10 5.13 -21.40 -10.83
C THR A 10 4.60 -21.01 -9.44
N SER A 11 3.47 -21.57 -9.04
CA SER A 11 2.86 -21.30 -7.74
C SER A 11 3.75 -21.81 -6.60
N ALA A 12 4.29 -23.01 -6.72
CA ALA A 12 5.26 -23.56 -5.77
C ALA A 12 6.51 -22.68 -5.65
N GLY A 13 7.04 -22.18 -6.78
CA GLY A 13 8.17 -21.24 -6.77
C GLY A 13 7.85 -19.91 -6.08
N LEU A 14 6.67 -19.34 -6.32
CA LEU A 14 6.22 -18.12 -5.66
C LEU A 14 6.04 -18.31 -4.14
N GLU A 15 5.56 -19.47 -3.71
CA GLU A 15 5.39 -19.80 -2.29
C GLU A 15 6.73 -19.90 -1.56
N VAL A 16 7.71 -20.61 -2.14
CA VAL A 16 9.08 -20.71 -1.59
C VAL A 16 9.72 -19.33 -1.43
N VAL A 17 9.43 -18.41 -2.33
CA VAL A 17 9.99 -17.06 -2.29
C VAL A 17 9.23 -16.15 -1.31
N ARG A 18 7.91 -16.36 -1.14
CA ARG A 18 7.10 -15.71 -0.10
C ARG A 18 7.52 -16.14 1.30
N SER A 19 7.80 -17.42 1.53
CA SER A 19 8.29 -17.93 2.82
C SER A 19 9.67 -17.36 3.19
N LYS A 20 10.49 -17.03 2.20
CA LYS A 20 11.76 -16.29 2.35
C LYS A 20 11.58 -14.77 2.58
N GLY A 21 10.34 -14.28 2.69
CA GLY A 21 10.03 -12.88 3.04
C GLY A 21 9.79 -11.95 1.85
N ARG A 22 9.76 -12.45 0.60
CA ARG A 22 9.41 -11.61 -0.55
C ARG A 22 7.88 -11.48 -0.67
N ILE A 23 7.35 -10.31 -0.37
CA ILE A 23 5.91 -10.01 -0.48
C ILE A 23 5.43 -10.03 -1.94
N GLY A 24 6.23 -9.51 -2.87
CA GLY A 24 5.85 -9.33 -4.29
C GLY A 24 4.97 -8.09 -4.53
N GLY A 25 4.37 -7.99 -5.71
CA GLY A 25 3.45 -6.89 -6.08
C GLY A 25 4.13 -5.55 -6.41
N ARG A 26 3.31 -4.50 -6.51
CA ARG A 26 3.77 -3.12 -6.78
C ARG A 26 4.40 -2.54 -5.51
N ARG A 27 5.61 -1.99 -5.64
CA ARG A 27 6.29 -1.30 -4.53
C ARG A 27 5.46 -0.09 -4.06
N PRO A 28 5.27 0.11 -2.73
CA PRO A 28 4.64 1.32 -2.21
C PRO A 28 5.41 2.57 -2.66
N LYS A 29 4.67 3.62 -3.07
CA LYS A 29 5.27 4.91 -3.46
C LYS A 29 5.80 5.68 -2.24
N LEU A 30 5.07 5.61 -1.12
CA LEU A 30 5.40 6.31 0.11
C LEU A 30 6.01 5.36 1.14
N THR A 31 7.04 5.84 1.84
CA THR A 31 7.67 5.14 2.97
C THR A 31 6.77 5.19 4.22
N PRO A 32 6.99 4.31 5.22
CA PRO A 32 6.25 4.35 6.48
C PRO A 32 6.31 5.73 7.17
N GLU A 33 7.47 6.38 7.17
CA GLU A 33 7.70 7.67 7.80
C GLU A 33 6.92 8.79 7.09
N GLN A 34 6.82 8.71 5.76
CA GLN A 34 5.99 9.64 4.97
C GLN A 34 4.50 9.46 5.28
N TRP A 35 4.05 8.22 5.53
CA TRP A 35 2.67 7.97 5.98
C TRP A 35 2.39 8.58 7.35
N GLU A 36 3.32 8.45 8.29
CA GLU A 36 3.20 9.07 9.62
C GLU A 36 3.16 10.60 9.53
N GLN A 37 4.00 11.19 8.68
CA GLN A 37 3.97 12.63 8.43
C GLN A 37 2.64 13.07 7.81
N ALA A 38 2.14 12.37 6.81
CA ALA A 38 0.84 12.65 6.21
C ALA A 38 -0.31 12.55 7.23
N GLY A 39 -0.26 11.53 8.11
CA GLY A 39 -1.23 11.36 9.20
C GLY A 39 -1.20 12.51 10.20
N ARG A 40 -0.01 12.99 10.59
CA ARG A 40 0.15 14.16 11.47
C ARG A 40 -0.42 15.43 10.87
N LEU A 41 -0.19 15.67 9.57
CA LEU A 41 -0.75 16.84 8.87
C LEU A 41 -2.29 16.79 8.84
N LEU A 42 -2.85 15.62 8.56
CA LEU A 42 -4.31 15.43 8.58
C LEU A 42 -4.89 15.62 9.99
N ALA A 43 -4.21 15.13 11.03
CA ALA A 43 -4.62 15.33 12.43
C ALA A 43 -4.51 16.80 12.87
N ALA A 44 -3.54 17.55 12.35
CA ALA A 44 -3.40 18.99 12.56
C ALA A 44 -4.48 19.83 11.84
N GLY A 45 -5.35 19.20 11.05
CA GLY A 45 -6.44 19.86 10.35
C GLY A 45 -6.12 20.30 8.92
N GLU A 46 -4.98 19.89 8.35
CA GLU A 46 -4.69 20.17 6.94
C GLU A 46 -5.66 19.45 6.00
N THR A 47 -5.96 20.10 4.88
CA THR A 47 -6.88 19.52 3.90
C THR A 47 -6.25 18.33 3.19
N ARG A 48 -7.05 17.28 2.97
CA ARG A 48 -6.63 16.09 2.20
C ARG A 48 -6.15 16.44 0.79
N HIS A 49 -6.69 17.51 0.19
CA HIS A 49 -6.23 17.99 -1.10
C HIS A 49 -4.77 18.49 -1.04
N ARG A 50 -4.46 19.34 -0.04
CA ARG A 50 -3.10 19.87 0.14
C ARG A 50 -2.10 18.77 0.49
N VAL A 51 -2.47 17.84 1.37
CA VAL A 51 -1.64 16.67 1.69
C VAL A 51 -1.41 15.80 0.45
N GLY A 52 -2.41 15.63 -0.40
CA GLY A 52 -2.29 14.89 -1.66
C GLY A 52 -1.27 15.52 -2.61
N LEU A 53 -1.29 16.85 -2.76
CA LEU A 53 -0.31 17.58 -3.56
C LEU A 53 1.11 17.45 -3.00
N LEU A 54 1.28 17.56 -1.68
CA LEU A 54 2.61 17.49 -1.04
C LEU A 54 3.30 16.15 -1.23
N PHE A 55 2.55 15.05 -1.17
CA PHE A 55 3.08 13.69 -1.33
C PHE A 55 2.89 13.12 -2.74
N ASP A 56 2.35 13.92 -3.67
CA ASP A 56 2.00 13.50 -5.03
C ASP A 56 1.17 12.22 -5.05
N VAL A 57 0.09 12.20 -4.26
CA VAL A 57 -0.86 11.09 -4.16
C VAL A 57 -2.29 11.56 -4.38
N SER A 58 -3.11 10.67 -4.94
CA SER A 58 -4.53 10.96 -5.12
C SER A 58 -5.26 11.05 -3.78
N ILE A 59 -6.31 11.87 -3.74
CA ILE A 59 -7.18 12.03 -2.57
C ILE A 59 -7.78 10.68 -2.13
N SER A 60 -8.13 9.82 -3.09
CA SER A 60 -8.63 8.46 -2.81
C SER A 60 -7.62 7.60 -2.06
N THR A 61 -6.31 7.80 -2.31
CA THR A 61 -5.25 7.09 -1.57
C THR A 61 -5.24 7.53 -0.10
N LEU A 62 -5.41 8.83 0.15
CA LEU A 62 -5.50 9.37 1.51
C LEU A 62 -6.75 8.89 2.23
N TYR A 63 -7.92 8.85 1.58
CA TYR A 63 -9.13 8.30 2.20
C TYR A 63 -9.01 6.81 2.51
N LYS A 64 -8.37 6.03 1.64
CA LYS A 64 -8.14 4.60 1.85
C LYS A 64 -7.24 4.33 3.06
N LYS A 65 -6.27 5.21 3.32
CA LYS A 65 -5.35 5.09 4.46
C LYS A 65 -5.86 5.76 5.74
N PHE A 66 -6.57 6.88 5.62
CA PHE A 66 -7.09 7.71 6.70
C PHE A 66 -8.60 7.96 6.52
N PRO A 67 -9.45 6.96 6.83
CA PRO A 67 -10.90 7.09 6.70
C PRO A 67 -11.46 8.13 7.67
N VAL A 68 -12.52 8.83 7.27
CA VAL A 68 -13.17 9.88 8.08
C VAL A 68 -13.95 9.30 9.27
N ASN A 69 -14.41 8.05 9.14
CA ASN A 69 -15.29 7.40 10.10
C ASN A 69 -14.56 6.49 11.11
N GLN A 70 -13.26 6.67 11.36
CA GLN A 70 -12.64 6.07 12.55
C GLN A 70 -12.98 6.91 13.79
N SER A 71 -14.27 6.95 14.12
CA SER A 71 -14.75 7.44 15.39
C SER A 71 -14.67 6.28 16.39
N ARG A 72 -13.65 6.35 17.26
CA ARG A 72 -13.39 5.56 18.49
C ARG A 72 -13.57 4.04 18.45
#